data_AF-A0A3B8U0Z3-F1
#
_entry.id   AF-A0A3B8U0Z3-F1
#
_cell.length_a   1.000
_cell.length_b   1.000
_cell.length_c   1.000
_cell.angle_alpha   90.00
_cell.angle_beta   90.00
_cell.angle_gamma   90.00
#
_symmetry.space_group_name_H-M   'P 1'
#
loop_
_entity.id
_entity.type
_entity.pdbx_description
1 polymer ?
#
loop_
_entity_poly.entity_id
_entity_poly.type
_entity_poly.pdbx_seq_one_letter_code
_entity_poly.pdbx_strand_id
1 'polypeptide(L)'
;MTKIIIGTTPTIKYKFKVVNVSEISVAILTIKERGVNIIEKDLSDATIGEDSLSWTLTQEETLQLGAKTATMMLNWKTEDGTRGASEEVFIQGSPNHIREVI
;
A
#
# COMPACT_ATOMS: atom_id res chain seq x y z
N MET A 1 8.66 -10.76 -31.56
CA MET A 1 7.34 -10.88 -30.93
C MET A 1 7.32 -10.00 -29.70
N THR A 2 6.60 -8.89 -29.73
CA THR A 2 6.46 -7.98 -28.58
C THR A 2 5.44 -8.59 -27.63
N LYS A 3 5.88 -9.09 -26.47
CA LYS A 3 5.02 -9.69 -25.46
C LYS A 3 4.25 -8.54 -24.77
N ILE A 4 3.01 -8.30 -25.17
CA ILE A 4 2.13 -7.34 -24.49
C ILE A 4 1.73 -7.97 -23.15
N ILE A 5 2.25 -7.43 -22.05
CA ILE A 5 1.82 -7.80 -20.71
C ILE A 5 0.74 -6.78 -20.31
N ILE A 6 -0.52 -7.20 -20.35
CA ILE A 6 -1.64 -6.42 -19.81
C ILE A 6 -1.61 -6.62 -18.29
N GLY A 7 -0.99 -5.68 -17.58
CA GLY A 7 -1.07 -5.63 -16.12
C GLY A 7 -2.34 -4.89 -15.71
N THR A 8 -3.12 -5.42 -14.77
CA THR A 8 -4.05 -4.58 -14.02
C THR A 8 -3.24 -3.63 -13.14
N THR A 9 -3.71 -2.40 -12.89
CA THR A 9 -3.14 -1.49 -11.89
C THR A 9 -3.91 -1.70 -10.58
N PRO A 10 -3.44 -2.60 -9.70
CA PRO A 10 -4.15 -2.97 -8.49
C PRO A 10 -4.21 -1.78 -7.53
N THR A 11 -5.29 -1.71 -6.75
CA THR A 11 -5.43 -0.72 -5.67
C THR A 11 -5.35 -1.44 -4.33
N ILE A 12 -4.43 -0.99 -3.50
CA ILE A 12 -4.26 -1.41 -2.11
C ILE A 12 -5.03 -0.44 -1.24
N LYS A 13 -5.93 -0.95 -0.40
CA LYS A 13 -6.76 -0.13 0.48
C LYS A 13 -6.57 -0.51 1.94
N TYR A 14 -6.25 0.47 2.76
CA TYR A 14 -6.22 0.36 4.22
C TYR A 14 -7.39 1.13 4.83
N LYS A 15 -8.15 0.45 5.68
CA LYS A 15 -9.32 0.99 6.38
C LYS A 15 -8.99 1.22 7.85
N PHE A 16 -9.23 2.41 8.37
CA PHE A 16 -8.96 2.77 9.75
C PHE A 16 -10.24 2.69 10.56
N LYS A 17 -10.18 2.05 11.75
CA LYS A 17 -11.36 1.91 12.62
C LYS A 17 -11.43 2.96 13.72
N VAL A 18 -10.28 3.29 14.30
CA VAL A 18 -10.20 4.14 15.50
C VAL A 18 -9.57 5.49 15.19
N VAL A 19 -8.77 5.55 14.12
CA VAL A 19 -8.01 6.73 13.72
C VAL A 19 -8.79 7.48 12.64
N ASN A 20 -8.95 8.79 12.84
CA ASN A 20 -9.52 9.67 11.82
C ASN A 20 -8.50 9.87 10.69
N VAL A 21 -8.85 9.45 9.48
CA VAL A 21 -7.94 9.51 8.33
C VAL A 21 -7.59 10.95 7.96
N SER A 22 -8.48 11.91 8.18
CA SER A 22 -8.20 13.31 7.90
C SER A 22 -7.09 13.90 8.79
N GLU A 23 -6.79 13.27 9.92
CA GLU A 23 -5.74 13.70 10.85
C GLU A 23 -4.37 13.08 10.52
N ILE A 24 -4.31 12.13 9.58
CA ILE A 24 -3.05 11.51 9.15
C ILE A 24 -2.23 12.53 8.35
N SER A 25 -1.08 12.93 8.89
CA SER A 25 -0.17 13.88 8.26
C SER A 25 0.94 13.20 7.47
N VAL A 26 1.27 11.94 7.80
CA VAL A 26 2.26 11.13 7.10
C VAL A 26 1.75 9.70 7.00
N ALA A 27 1.89 9.10 5.82
CA ALA A 27 1.66 7.69 5.59
C ALA A 27 2.69 7.17 4.59
N ILE A 28 3.22 5.98 4.82
CA ILE A 28 4.18 5.31 3.94
C ILE A 28 3.73 3.87 3.76
N LEU A 29 3.32 3.54 2.54
CA LEU A 29 3.09 2.18 2.09
C LEU A 29 4.41 1.59 1.62
N THR A 30 4.86 0.52 2.25
CA THR A 30 6.06 -0.21 1.85
C THR A 30 5.70 -1.61 1.39
N ILE A 31 6.22 -2.02 0.23
CA ILE A 31 6.19 -3.40 -0.23
C ILE A 31 7.62 -3.91 -0.35
N LYS A 32 7.90 -5.03 0.31
CA LYS A 32 9.21 -5.68 0.36
C LYS A 32 9.18 -7.05 -0.30
N GLU A 33 10.19 -7.34 -1.09
CA GLU A 33 10.48 -8.69 -1.58
C GLU A 33 11.78 -9.17 -0.92
N ARG A 34 11.75 -10.34 -0.27
CA ARG A 34 12.94 -10.94 0.39
C ARG A 34 13.67 -9.94 1.31
N GLY A 35 12.92 -9.09 2.00
CA GLY A 35 13.44 -8.09 2.93
C GLY A 35 13.91 -6.78 2.30
N VAL A 36 13.86 -6.64 0.96
CA VAL A 36 14.26 -5.41 0.25
C VAL A 36 13.03 -4.61 -0.14
N ASN A 37 13.01 -3.30 0.16
CA ASN A 37 11.96 -2.39 -0.31
C ASN A 37 12.01 -2.33 -1.84
N ILE A 38 10.92 -2.75 -2.49
CA ILE A 38 10.77 -2.68 -3.95
C ILE A 38 9.78 -1.59 -4.38
N ILE A 39 8.81 -1.28 -3.52
CA ILE A 39 7.85 -0.20 -3.73
C ILE A 39 7.72 0.55 -2.41
N GLU A 40 7.77 1.87 -2.51
CA GLU A 40 7.49 2.79 -1.41
C GLU A 40 6.62 3.91 -1.98
N LYS A 41 5.47 4.16 -1.34
CA LYS A 41 4.57 5.25 -1.73
C LYS A 41 4.21 6.06 -0.50
N ASP A 42 4.23 7.37 -0.63
CA ASP A 42 3.91 8.27 0.46
C ASP A 42 2.42 8.66 0.47
N LEU A 43 2.01 9.47 1.45
CA LEU A 43 0.63 9.94 1.57
C LEU A 43 0.19 10.79 0.37
N SER A 44 1.11 11.48 -0.31
CA SER A 44 0.79 12.32 -1.46
C SER A 44 0.39 11.50 -2.69
N ASP A 45 0.84 10.25 -2.77
CA ASP A 45 0.39 9.27 -3.76
C ASP A 45 -0.96 8.61 -3.41
N ALA A 46 -1.50 8.86 -2.21
CA ALA A 46 -2.70 8.20 -1.72
C ALA A 46 -3.97 8.93 -2.18
N THR A 47 -5.02 8.15 -2.42
CA THR A 47 -6.40 8.64 -2.41
C THR A 47 -6.94 8.55 -1.00
N ILE A 48 -7.35 9.68 -0.44
CA ILE A 48 -7.91 9.80 0.91
C ILE A 48 -9.43 9.64 0.83
N GLY A 49 -9.95 8.60 1.46
CA GLY A 49 -11.38 8.40 1.69
C GLY A 49 -11.78 8.81 3.11
N GLU A 50 -13.07 8.66 3.43
CA GLU A 50 -13.62 9.00 4.75
C GLU A 50 -12.93 8.23 5.88
N ASP A 51 -12.77 6.92 5.71
CA ASP A 51 -12.21 6.00 6.70
C ASP A 51 -11.05 5.16 6.14
N SER A 52 -10.47 5.59 5.02
CA SER A 52 -9.46 4.78 4.33
C SER A 52 -8.42 5.58 3.56
N LEU A 53 -7.24 4.98 3.42
CA LEU A 53 -6.21 5.39 2.47
C LEU A 53 -6.05 4.32 1.41
N SER A 54 -5.95 4.73 0.15
CA SER A 54 -5.81 3.82 -0.97
C SER A 54 -4.66 4.24 -1.89
N TRP A 55 -3.85 3.28 -2.31
CA TRP A 55 -2.77 3.49 -3.28
C TRP A 55 -2.98 2.59 -4.48
N THR A 56 -2.94 3.18 -5.67
CA THR A 56 -2.96 2.42 -6.91
C THR A 56 -1.53 2.22 -7.37
N LEU A 57 -1.14 0.96 -7.57
CA LEU A 57 0.17 0.65 -8.15
C LEU A 57 0.15 0.97 -9.64
N THR A 58 1.24 1.56 -10.10
CA THR A 58 1.49 1.73 -11.53
C THR A 58 1.72 0.38 -12.20
N GLN A 59 1.63 0.37 -13.53
CA GLN A 59 1.94 -0.83 -14.30
C GLN A 59 3.39 -1.30 -14.08
N GLU A 60 4.35 -0.37 -13.96
CA GLU A 60 5.74 -0.69 -13.69
C GLU A 60 5.94 -1.33 -12.31
N GLU A 61 5.36 -0.75 -11.26
CA GLU A 61 5.38 -1.31 -9.89
C GLU A 61 4.72 -2.71 -9.87
N THR A 62 3.62 -2.88 -10.61
CA THR A 62 2.94 -4.18 -10.73
C THR A 62 3.83 -5.21 -11.43
N LEU A 63 4.58 -4.82 -12.46
CA LEU A 63 5.52 -5.70 -13.15
C LEU A 63 6.72 -6.06 -12.26
N GLN A 64 7.19 -5.14 -11.41
CA GLN A 64 8.25 -5.41 -10.44
C GLN A 64 7.83 -6.48 -9.41
N LEU A 65 6.56 -6.46 -8.99
CA LEU A 65 5.96 -7.51 -8.15
C LEU A 65 5.85 -8.85 -8.89
N GLY A 66 5.44 -8.84 -10.16
CA GLY A 66 5.34 -10.05 -10.98
C GLY A 66 4.57 -11.19 -10.30
N ALA A 67 5.10 -12.42 -10.35
CA ALA A 67 4.56 -13.60 -9.66
C ALA A 67 5.21 -13.84 -8.28
N LYS A 68 5.92 -12.85 -7.74
CA LYS A 68 6.74 -13.01 -6.54
C LYS A 68 5.88 -12.91 -5.29
N THR A 69 6.35 -13.54 -4.22
CA THR A 69 5.82 -13.32 -2.87
C THR A 69 6.48 -12.08 -2.30
N ALA A 70 5.66 -11.11 -1.91
CA ALA A 70 6.10 -9.89 -1.25
C ALA A 70 5.34 -9.71 0.07
N THR A 71 5.85 -8.80 0.87
CA THR A 71 5.28 -8.39 2.16
C THR A 71 4.94 -6.93 2.10
N MET A 72 3.81 -6.54 2.65
CA MET A 72 3.28 -5.19 2.57
C MET A 72 2.95 -4.67 3.97
N MET A 73 3.28 -3.41 4.22
CA MET A 73 3.04 -2.74 5.49
C MET A 73 2.74 -1.26 5.26
N LEU A 74 1.82 -0.72 6.05
CA LEU A 74 1.55 0.71 6.11
C LEU A 74 2.07 1.25 7.44
N ASN A 75 2.87 2.30 7.39
CA ASN A 75 3.23 3.10 8.56
C ASN A 75 2.57 4.47 8.45
N TRP A 76 2.07 5.02 9.55
CA TRP A 76 1.38 6.30 9.54
C TRP A 76 1.62 7.11 10.82
N LYS A 77 1.39 8.41 10.71
CA LYS A 77 1.49 9.37 11.81
C LYS A 77 0.42 10.45 11.63
N THR A 78 -0.25 10.82 12.71
CA THR A 78 -1.23 11.93 12.76
C THR A 78 -0.56 13.27 13.10
N GLU A 79 -1.27 14.37 12.87
CA GLU A 79 -0.79 15.74 13.18
C GLU A 79 -0.42 15.92 14.66
N ASP A 80 -1.18 15.31 15.58
CA ASP A 80 -0.94 15.32 17.02
C ASP A 80 0.30 14.52 17.46
N GLY A 81 0.91 13.77 16.54
CA GLY A 81 2.10 12.96 16.78
C GLY A 81 1.84 11.49 17.08
N THR A 82 0.58 11.04 17.18
CA THR A 82 0.23 9.62 17.30
C THR A 82 0.75 8.85 16.08
N ARG A 83 1.23 7.63 16.30
CA ARG A 83 1.83 6.79 15.26
C ARG A 83 1.22 5.40 15.31
N GLY A 84 1.13 4.77 14.14
CA GLY A 84 0.80 3.36 14.05
C GLY A 84 1.41 2.70 12.83
N ALA A 85 1.31 1.39 12.83
CA ALA A 85 1.71 0.56 11.71
C ALA A 85 0.67 -0.55 11.55
N SER A 86 0.41 -0.95 10.30
CA SER A 86 -0.33 -2.18 10.04
C SER A 86 0.53 -3.39 10.36
N GLU A 87 -0.11 -4.54 10.54
CA GLU A 87 0.61 -5.82 10.43
C GLU A 87 1.23 -5.97 9.04
N GLU A 88 2.30 -6.78 8.97
CA GLU A 88 2.91 -7.15 7.70
C GLU A 88 2.07 -8.23 7.02
N VAL A 89 1.71 -7.99 5.75
CA VAL A 89 0.82 -8.85 4.98
C VAL A 89 1.56 -9.48 3.82
N PHE A 90 1.50 -10.81 3.72
CA PHE A 90 1.98 -11.54 2.55
C PHE A 90 1.04 -11.34 1.37
N ILE A 91 1.59 -10.91 0.24
CA ILE A 91 0.91 -10.77 -1.04
C ILE A 91 1.62 -11.60 -2.09
N GLN A 92 0.86 -12.18 -3.01
CA GLN A 92 1.37 -12.97 -4.13
C GLN A 92 0.56 -12.60 -5.37
N GLY A 93 1.22 -12.16 -6.45
CA GLY A 93 0.67 -11.98 -7.81
C GLY A 93 -0.75 -11.36 -7.91
N SER A 94 -0.81 -10.07 -8.26
CA SER A 94 -2.02 -9.21 -8.41
C SER A 94 -2.67 -8.76 -7.08
N PRO A 95 -2.17 -7.66 -6.47
CA PRO A 95 -2.49 -7.22 -5.11
C PRO A 95 -3.79 -6.40 -4.99
N ASN A 96 -4.91 -6.90 -5.55
CA ASN A 96 -6.21 -6.36 -5.12
C ASN A 96 -6.46 -6.82 -3.68
N HIS A 97 -6.16 -5.94 -2.72
CA HIS A 97 -6.17 -6.29 -1.30
C HIS A 97 -6.73 -5.14 -0.46
N ILE A 98 -7.64 -5.49 0.45
CA ILE A 98 -8.23 -4.57 1.43
C ILE A 98 -7.81 -5.06 2.82
N ARG A 99 -7.27 -4.16 3.65
CA ARG A 99 -6.84 -4.46 5.02
C ARG A 99 -7.39 -3.44 6.01
N GLU A 100 -7.61 -3.89 7.24
CA GLU A 100 -8.00 -3.03 8.35
C GLU A 100 -6.77 -2.69 9.18
N VAL A 101 -6.66 -1.42 9.58
CA VAL A 101 -5.66 -0.90 10.52
C VAL A 101 -6.42 -0.54 11.80
N ILE A 102 -5.94 -1.10 12.91
CA ILE A 102 -6.52 -0.89 14.24
C ILE A 102 -5.99 0.42 14.80
#